data_AF-D4YZD8-F1
#
_entry.id   AF-D4YZD8-F1
#
_cell.length_a   1.000
_cell.length_b   1.000
_cell.length_c   1.000
_cell.angle_alpha   90.00
_cell.angle_beta   90.00
_cell.angle_gamma   90.00
#
_symmetry.space_group_name_H-M   'P 1'
#
loop_
_entity.id
_entity.type
_entity.pdbx_description
1 polymer ?
#
loop_
_entity_poly.entity_id
_entity_poly.type
_entity_poly.pdbx_seq_one_letter_code
_entity_poly.pdbx_strand_id
1 'polypeptide(L)'
;MDRLKEMGETVARRIMVGAAITAIEAQGYSLKRQPGRGLSAVYDAVKGNDKKVLSIRTTRDRWFAFPSLKKATAWKTLDDSDLVSVAAVDDVENPQAINVYLFPADEVRKRFDESRAARIANGHNVKDDWGMWVMLDKGDDNVISQIGHSLAVDYPPIATYTLDELEGEADTVKAEAAVVVEEEIEEEKETAVALKTVADVLAFAQERIAALTGMPVEGIKLDLKMGV
;
A
#
# COMPACT_ATOMS: atom_id res chain seq x y z
N MET A 1 6.72 -22.87 0.29
CA MET A 1 6.58 -22.22 1.62
C MET A 1 6.72 -20.74 1.35
N ASP A 2 5.77 -19.93 1.78
CA ASP A 2 5.82 -18.49 1.54
C ASP A 2 6.72 -17.84 2.60
N ARG A 3 8.01 -17.70 2.25
CA ARG A 3 9.06 -17.19 3.15
C ARG A 3 8.72 -15.81 3.71
N LEU A 4 8.13 -14.93 2.88
CA LEU A 4 7.74 -13.59 3.31
C LEU A 4 6.61 -13.62 4.34
N LYS A 5 5.70 -14.59 4.29
CA LYS A 5 4.69 -14.78 5.35
C LYS A 5 5.31 -15.22 6.67
N GLU A 6 6.33 -16.08 6.63
CA GLU A 6 7.00 -16.61 7.83
C GLU A 6 7.78 -15.53 8.59
N MET A 7 8.33 -14.54 7.87
CA MET A 7 9.08 -13.41 8.44
C MET A 7 8.21 -12.38 9.17
N GLY A 8 6.90 -12.39 8.95
CA GLY A 8 5.97 -11.38 9.44
C GLY A 8 5.85 -10.16 8.53
N GLU A 9 4.68 -9.52 8.55
CA GLU A 9 4.29 -8.46 7.61
C GLU A 9 5.21 -7.24 7.67
N THR A 10 5.57 -6.82 8.88
CA THR A 10 6.50 -5.71 9.17
C THR A 10 7.87 -5.92 8.51
N VAL A 11 8.44 -7.12 8.65
CA VAL A 11 9.78 -7.45 8.13
C VAL A 11 9.72 -7.59 6.60
N ALA A 12 8.71 -8.29 6.08
CA ALA A 12 8.49 -8.43 4.65
C ALA A 12 8.36 -7.06 3.96
N ARG A 13 7.56 -6.15 4.53
CA ARG A 13 7.41 -4.80 4.00
C ARG A 13 8.73 -4.02 4.03
N ARG A 14 9.49 -4.08 5.14
CA ARG A 14 10.81 -3.44 5.25
C ARG A 14 11.73 -3.86 4.13
N ILE A 15 11.80 -5.17 3.87
CA ILE A 15 12.64 -5.76 2.82
C ILE A 15 12.19 -5.27 1.43
N MET A 16 10.89 -5.29 1.16
CA MET A 16 10.35 -4.85 -0.14
C MET A 16 10.57 -3.34 -0.39
N VAL A 17 10.38 -2.49 0.62
CA VAL A 17 10.69 -1.05 0.53
C VAL A 17 12.19 -0.84 0.36
N GLY A 18 13.03 -1.58 1.09
CA GLY A 18 14.48 -1.55 0.94
C GLY A 18 14.94 -1.91 -0.47
N ALA A 19 14.40 -2.98 -1.05
CA ALA A 19 14.65 -3.38 -2.43
C ALA A 19 14.28 -2.25 -3.43
N ALA A 20 13.14 -1.60 -3.22
CA ALA A 20 12.72 -0.47 -4.04
C ALA A 20 13.70 0.72 -3.93
N ILE A 21 14.09 1.11 -2.72
CA ILE A 21 15.06 2.20 -2.48
C ILE A 21 16.39 1.88 -3.17
N THR A 22 16.93 0.67 -2.95
CA THR A 22 18.20 0.23 -3.55
C THR A 22 18.15 0.25 -5.07
N ALA A 23 17.07 -0.25 -5.68
CA ALA A 23 16.92 -0.20 -7.14
C ALA A 23 16.88 1.24 -7.67
N ILE A 24 16.17 2.13 -7.00
CA ILE A 24 16.03 3.52 -7.45
C ILE A 24 17.34 4.29 -7.28
N GLU A 25 18.09 4.04 -6.22
CA GLU A 25 19.44 4.58 -6.06
C GLU A 25 20.40 4.06 -7.12
N ALA A 26 20.31 2.78 -7.50
CA ALA A 26 21.09 2.22 -8.60
C ALA A 26 20.76 2.89 -9.96
N GLN A 27 19.54 3.45 -10.11
CA GLN A 27 19.17 4.30 -11.25
C GLN A 27 19.76 5.71 -11.17
N GLY A 28 20.53 6.04 -10.13
CA GLY A 28 21.24 7.31 -9.95
C GLY A 28 20.42 8.38 -9.22
N TYR A 29 19.32 8.01 -8.56
CA TYR A 29 18.56 8.93 -7.71
C TYR A 29 19.09 8.92 -6.27
N SER A 30 19.21 10.08 -5.65
CA SER A 30 19.27 10.20 -4.19
C SER A 30 17.84 10.32 -3.67
N LEU A 31 17.49 9.51 -2.67
CA LEU A 31 16.16 9.56 -2.04
C LEU A 31 16.24 10.29 -0.70
N LYS A 32 15.17 11.03 -0.39
CA LYS A 32 14.92 11.58 0.95
C LYS A 32 13.45 11.44 1.26
N ARG A 33 13.11 10.76 2.33
CA ARG A 33 11.71 10.55 2.72
C ARG A 33 11.02 11.87 3.06
N GLN A 34 9.78 12.04 2.60
CA GLN A 34 8.92 13.15 3.01
C GLN A 34 8.18 12.80 4.31
N PRO A 35 8.34 13.57 5.40
CA PRO A 35 7.62 13.32 6.65
C PRO A 35 6.13 13.67 6.53
N GLY A 36 5.29 13.07 7.37
CA GLY A 36 3.87 13.44 7.50
C GLY A 36 2.95 12.98 6.36
N ARG A 37 3.36 11.99 5.56
CA ARG A 37 2.54 11.37 4.49
C ARG A 37 1.94 10.01 4.92
N GLY A 38 2.04 9.68 6.20
CA GLY A 38 1.59 8.44 6.83
C GLY A 38 2.25 7.18 6.26
N LEU A 39 1.52 6.06 6.24
CA LEU A 39 1.96 4.77 5.67
C LEU A 39 2.45 4.81 4.22
N SER A 40 2.20 5.91 3.51
CA SER A 40 2.63 6.08 2.13
C SER A 40 4.13 6.44 2.09
N ALA A 41 4.92 5.54 1.53
CA ALA A 41 6.36 5.69 1.37
C ALA A 41 6.67 6.69 0.24
N VAL A 42 6.57 7.99 0.53
CA VAL A 42 6.81 9.10 -0.42
C VAL A 42 8.19 9.72 -0.19
N TYR A 43 8.93 9.95 -1.27
CA TYR A 43 10.32 10.44 -1.25
C TYR A 43 10.50 11.59 -2.23
N ASP A 44 11.32 12.56 -1.86
CA ASP A 44 12.01 13.42 -2.82
C ASP A 44 13.11 12.58 -3.49
N ALA A 45 13.06 12.46 -4.81
CA ALA A 45 14.03 11.76 -5.63
C ALA A 45 14.81 12.76 -6.48
N VAL A 46 16.13 12.83 -6.28
CA VAL A 46 17.01 13.80 -6.94
C VAL A 46 18.03 13.08 -7.81
N LYS A 47 18.08 13.40 -9.10
CA LYS A 47 19.10 12.90 -10.05
C LYS A 47 19.71 14.08 -10.79
N GLY A 48 20.93 14.45 -10.42
CA GLY A 48 21.55 15.68 -10.91
C GLY A 48 20.74 16.92 -10.49
N ASN A 49 20.26 17.68 -11.48
CA ASN A 49 19.41 18.85 -11.24
C ASN A 49 17.90 18.53 -11.27
N ASP A 50 17.53 17.30 -11.63
CA ASP A 50 16.14 16.89 -11.70
C ASP A 50 15.65 16.47 -10.31
N LYS A 51 14.57 17.08 -9.85
CA LYS A 51 13.85 16.73 -8.63
C LYS A 51 12.48 16.20 -8.99
N LYS A 52 12.14 15.04 -8.43
CA LYS A 52 10.86 14.36 -8.62
C LYS A 52 10.32 13.87 -7.28
N VAL A 53 9.02 13.69 -7.19
CA VAL A 53 8.38 13.00 -6.06
C VAL A 53 8.14 11.54 -6.44
N LEU A 54 8.64 10.62 -5.62
CA LEU A 54 8.52 9.18 -5.80
C LEU A 54 7.58 8.61 -4.74
N SER A 55 6.57 7.85 -5.16
CA SER A 55 5.79 7.00 -4.26
C SER A 55 6.22 5.53 -4.42
N ILE A 56 6.56 4.88 -3.31
CA ILE A 56 6.87 3.45 -3.25
C ILE A 56 5.64 2.67 -2.79
N ARG A 57 5.30 1.61 -3.53
CA ARG A 57 4.29 0.61 -3.20
C ARG A 57 4.93 -0.77 -3.12
N THR A 58 4.38 -1.62 -2.26
CA THR A 58 4.78 -3.03 -2.15
C THR A 58 3.57 -3.92 -2.38
N THR A 59 3.76 -5.07 -3.01
CA THR A 59 2.69 -6.02 -3.25
C THR A 59 3.16 -7.48 -3.29
N ARG A 60 2.43 -8.36 -2.60
CA ARG A 60 2.67 -9.81 -2.59
C ARG A 60 1.68 -10.59 -3.47
N ASP A 61 0.59 -9.96 -3.88
CA ASP A 61 -0.42 -10.54 -4.77
C ASP A 61 -0.36 -9.95 -6.18
N ARG A 62 0.61 -9.05 -6.43
CA ARG A 62 0.80 -8.31 -7.68
C ARG A 62 -0.35 -7.35 -8.00
N TRP A 63 -1.11 -6.96 -6.98
CA TRP A 63 -2.04 -5.83 -6.98
C TRP A 63 -1.52 -4.71 -6.09
N PHE A 64 -1.68 -3.46 -6.52
CA PHE A 64 -1.33 -2.31 -5.68
C PHE A 64 -2.43 -1.24 -5.74
N ALA A 65 -2.49 -0.42 -4.70
CA ALA A 65 -3.57 0.54 -4.54
C ALA A 65 -3.11 1.95 -4.19
N PHE A 66 -3.95 2.89 -4.62
CA PHE A 66 -3.97 4.26 -4.17
C PHE A 66 -5.39 4.57 -3.65
N PRO A 67 -5.53 5.20 -2.47
CA PRO A 67 -6.83 5.62 -1.99
C PRO A 67 -7.45 6.69 -2.87
N SER A 68 -8.74 6.54 -3.16
CA SER A 68 -9.56 7.54 -3.82
C SER A 68 -9.79 8.75 -2.91
N LEU A 69 -9.84 9.97 -3.46
CA LEU A 69 -10.13 11.21 -2.75
C LEU A 69 -11.17 12.05 -3.49
N LYS A 70 -11.78 13.01 -2.77
CA LYS A 70 -12.63 14.07 -3.33
C LYS A 70 -13.77 13.51 -4.19
N LYS A 71 -14.54 12.56 -3.64
CA LYS A 71 -15.60 11.81 -4.32
C LYS A 71 -15.09 11.10 -5.58
N ALA A 72 -13.96 10.41 -5.43
CA ALA A 72 -13.30 9.68 -6.50
C ALA A 72 -12.87 10.53 -7.71
N THR A 73 -12.36 11.74 -7.46
CA THR A 73 -11.79 12.62 -8.50
C THR A 73 -10.29 12.84 -8.37
N ALA A 74 -9.69 12.35 -7.29
CA ALA A 74 -8.26 12.48 -7.01
C ALA A 74 -7.71 11.19 -6.37
N TRP A 75 -6.40 11.03 -6.38
CA TRP A 75 -5.70 9.88 -5.81
C TRP A 75 -4.74 10.33 -4.70
N LYS A 76 -4.92 9.80 -3.49
CA LYS A 76 -4.06 10.10 -2.35
C LYS A 76 -2.63 9.70 -2.68
N THR A 77 -1.67 10.62 -2.53
CA THR A 77 -0.23 10.50 -2.85
C THR A 77 0.14 10.33 -4.33
N LEU A 78 -0.68 9.69 -5.16
CA LEU A 78 -0.39 9.54 -6.60
C LEU A 78 -0.49 10.88 -7.35
N ASP A 79 -1.44 11.75 -6.99
CA ASP A 79 -1.57 13.05 -7.67
C ASP A 79 -0.40 14.00 -7.38
N ASP A 80 0.28 13.81 -6.26
CA ASP A 80 1.46 14.59 -5.86
C ASP A 80 2.77 13.93 -6.33
N SER A 81 2.72 12.74 -6.96
CA SER A 81 3.89 11.98 -7.38
C SER A 81 4.21 12.20 -8.86
N ASP A 82 5.50 12.19 -9.19
CA ASP A 82 6.03 12.17 -10.56
C ASP A 82 6.40 10.75 -11.00
N LEU A 83 6.80 9.91 -10.02
CA LEU A 83 7.22 8.53 -10.22
C LEU A 83 6.52 7.61 -9.23
N VAL A 84 6.27 6.38 -9.65
CA VAL A 84 5.79 5.30 -8.78
C VAL A 84 6.73 4.11 -8.91
N SER A 85 7.30 3.67 -7.80
CA SER A 85 8.03 2.41 -7.72
C SER A 85 7.16 1.34 -7.09
N VAL A 86 7.09 0.16 -7.70
CA VAL A 86 6.36 -0.98 -7.15
C VAL A 86 7.35 -2.11 -6.95
N ALA A 87 7.54 -2.53 -5.69
CA ALA A 87 8.22 -3.79 -5.37
C ALA A 87 7.18 -4.90 -5.30
N ALA A 88 7.31 -5.90 -6.16
CA ALA A 88 6.38 -7.02 -6.26
C ALA A 88 7.13 -8.34 -6.18
N VAL A 89 6.53 -9.35 -5.55
CA VAL A 89 7.05 -10.72 -5.63
C VAL A 89 7.04 -11.23 -7.06
N ASP A 90 7.99 -12.08 -7.43
CA ASP A 90 8.05 -12.73 -8.74
C ASP A 90 6.90 -13.72 -8.94
N ASP A 91 6.57 -14.50 -7.92
CA ASP A 91 5.48 -15.48 -7.91
C ASP A 91 4.63 -15.33 -6.64
N VAL A 92 3.30 -15.37 -6.78
CA VAL A 92 2.35 -15.17 -5.67
C VAL A 92 2.25 -16.40 -4.77
N GLU A 93 2.40 -17.60 -5.33
CA GLU A 93 2.26 -18.86 -4.59
C GLU A 93 3.57 -19.28 -3.93
N ASN A 94 4.70 -19.05 -4.61
CA ASN A 94 6.02 -19.42 -4.15
C ASN A 94 7.06 -18.31 -4.44
N PRO A 95 7.00 -17.18 -3.72
CA PRO A 95 7.89 -16.04 -3.96
C PRO A 95 9.36 -16.44 -3.73
N GLN A 96 10.21 -16.20 -4.72
CA GLN A 96 11.66 -16.42 -4.65
C GLN A 96 12.46 -15.13 -4.82
N ALA A 97 11.87 -14.11 -5.44
CA ALA A 97 12.51 -12.84 -5.71
C ALA A 97 11.53 -11.67 -5.61
N ILE A 98 12.08 -10.47 -5.44
CA ILE A 98 11.37 -9.21 -5.51
C ILE A 98 11.80 -8.50 -6.79
N ASN A 99 10.83 -8.26 -7.66
CA ASN A 99 10.95 -7.45 -8.86
C ASN A 99 10.58 -6.01 -8.52
N VAL A 100 11.45 -5.07 -8.85
CA VAL A 100 11.20 -3.64 -8.67
C VAL A 100 10.91 -3.01 -10.02
N TYR A 101 9.77 -2.33 -10.11
CA TYR A 101 9.32 -1.61 -11.28
C TYR A 101 9.34 -0.10 -11.02
N LEU A 102 9.56 0.69 -12.07
CA LEU A 102 9.50 2.15 -12.00
C LEU A 102 8.64 2.69 -13.13
N PHE A 103 7.58 3.42 -12.75
CA PHE A 103 6.58 3.94 -13.67
C PHE A 103 6.52 5.47 -13.61
N PRO A 104 6.26 6.13 -14.75
CA PRO A 104 5.72 7.49 -14.76
C PRO A 104 4.38 7.55 -14.02
N ALA A 105 4.20 8.52 -13.11
CA ALA A 105 2.98 8.61 -12.31
C ALA A 105 1.72 8.97 -13.12
N ASP A 106 1.87 9.65 -14.26
CA ASP A 106 0.79 9.94 -15.19
C ASP A 106 0.23 8.67 -15.85
N GLU A 107 1.09 7.73 -16.23
CA GLU A 107 0.65 6.43 -16.75
C GLU A 107 -0.06 5.61 -15.67
N VAL A 108 0.46 5.60 -14.44
CA VAL A 108 -0.24 4.94 -13.31
C VAL A 108 -1.59 5.61 -13.06
N ARG A 109 -1.66 6.94 -13.08
CA ARG A 109 -2.92 7.70 -12.90
C ARG A 109 -3.93 7.33 -13.97
N LYS A 110 -3.52 7.24 -15.23
CA LYS A 110 -4.38 6.83 -16.34
C LYS A 110 -4.99 5.45 -16.09
N ARG A 111 -4.18 4.45 -15.70
CA ARG A 111 -4.65 3.09 -15.39
C ARG A 111 -5.67 3.08 -14.26
N PHE A 112 -5.41 3.84 -13.21
CA PHE A 112 -6.34 4.01 -12.10
C PHE A 112 -7.63 4.69 -12.56
N ASP A 113 -7.56 5.77 -13.33
CA ASP A 113 -8.73 6.48 -13.86
C ASP A 113 -9.60 5.58 -14.74
N GLU A 114 -9.00 4.74 -15.60
CA GLU A 114 -9.71 3.73 -16.39
C GLU A 114 -10.41 2.70 -15.50
N SER A 115 -9.69 2.18 -14.50
CA SER A 115 -10.21 1.22 -13.53
C SER A 115 -11.37 1.79 -12.70
N ARG A 116 -11.29 3.08 -12.34
CA ARG A 116 -12.35 3.81 -11.66
C ARG A 116 -13.57 4.00 -12.56
N ALA A 117 -13.35 4.49 -13.78
CA ALA A 117 -14.41 4.75 -14.74
C ALA A 117 -15.20 3.48 -15.04
N ALA A 118 -14.52 2.35 -15.22
CA ALA A 118 -15.16 1.06 -15.43
C ALA A 118 -16.02 0.61 -14.24
N ARG A 119 -15.52 0.76 -13.00
CA ARG A 119 -16.28 0.42 -11.79
C ARG A 119 -17.53 1.30 -11.64
N ILE A 120 -17.39 2.61 -11.84
CA ILE A 120 -18.52 3.55 -11.79
C ILE A 120 -19.56 3.22 -12.86
N ALA A 121 -19.13 2.96 -14.11
CA ALA A 121 -20.02 2.62 -15.22
C ALA A 121 -20.83 1.33 -14.97
N ASN A 122 -20.31 0.43 -14.13
CA ASN A 122 -20.97 -0.82 -13.74
C ASN A 122 -21.67 -0.74 -12.37
N GLY A 123 -21.91 0.47 -11.85
CA GLY A 123 -22.70 0.70 -10.65
C GLY A 123 -21.98 0.41 -9.33
N HIS A 124 -20.65 0.27 -9.33
CA HIS A 124 -19.89 0.11 -8.10
C HIS A 124 -19.72 1.46 -7.39
N ASN A 125 -19.82 1.45 -6.07
CA ASN A 125 -19.57 2.63 -5.24
C ASN A 125 -18.07 2.75 -4.90
N VAL A 126 -17.40 3.75 -5.46
CA VAL A 126 -15.99 4.07 -5.14
C VAL A 126 -15.98 5.07 -3.98
N LYS A 127 -15.63 4.58 -2.79
CA LYS A 127 -15.59 5.40 -1.57
C LYS A 127 -14.26 6.16 -1.48
N ASP A 128 -14.31 7.37 -0.95
CA ASP A 128 -13.11 8.12 -0.56
C ASP A 128 -12.38 7.42 0.58
N ASP A 129 -11.05 7.60 0.62
CA ASP A 129 -10.11 6.97 1.55
C ASP A 129 -10.07 5.44 1.52
N TRP A 130 -10.68 4.83 0.48
CA TRP A 130 -10.56 3.40 0.20
C TRP A 130 -9.61 3.15 -0.96
N GLY A 131 -8.72 2.18 -0.77
CA GLY A 131 -7.77 1.74 -1.78
C GLY A 131 -8.50 1.17 -3.00
N MET A 132 -8.26 1.74 -4.16
CA MET A 132 -8.63 1.11 -5.42
C MET A 132 -7.44 0.31 -5.93
N TRP A 133 -7.67 -0.97 -6.25
CA TRP A 133 -6.60 -1.87 -6.64
C TRP A 133 -6.52 -1.99 -8.16
N VAL A 134 -5.28 -1.96 -8.67
CA VAL A 134 -4.95 -2.22 -10.06
C VAL A 134 -3.92 -3.34 -10.11
N MET A 135 -4.12 -4.27 -11.04
CA MET A 135 -3.22 -5.40 -11.25
C MET A 135 -1.97 -4.93 -12.00
N LEU A 136 -0.81 -5.37 -11.53
CA LEU A 136 0.47 -5.09 -12.16
C LEU A 136 0.63 -5.86 -13.48
N ASP A 137 0.22 -7.12 -13.50
CA ASP A 137 0.30 -8.03 -14.65
C ASP A 137 -0.82 -7.82 -15.66
N LYS A 138 -0.77 -8.57 -16.76
CA LYS A 138 -1.88 -8.68 -17.70
C LYS A 138 -3.07 -9.38 -17.06
N GLY A 139 -4.19 -8.67 -17.00
CA GLY A 139 -5.49 -9.19 -16.62
C GLY A 139 -6.40 -9.49 -17.82
N ASP A 140 -7.67 -9.72 -17.52
CA ASP A 140 -8.78 -9.94 -18.43
C ASP A 140 -9.62 -8.66 -18.56
N ASP A 141 -9.70 -8.12 -19.77
CA ASP A 141 -10.46 -6.91 -20.09
C ASP A 141 -11.97 -7.06 -19.86
N ASN A 142 -12.48 -8.30 -19.76
CA ASN A 142 -13.88 -8.58 -19.47
C ASN A 142 -14.19 -8.54 -17.97
N VAL A 143 -13.17 -8.52 -17.10
CA VAL A 143 -13.34 -8.46 -15.65
C VAL A 143 -13.20 -7.01 -15.21
N ILE A 144 -14.31 -6.40 -14.79
CA ILE A 144 -14.39 -4.97 -14.43
C ILE A 144 -13.33 -4.56 -13.39
N SER A 145 -13.04 -5.44 -12.43
CA SER A 145 -12.03 -5.18 -11.39
C SER A 145 -10.58 -5.23 -11.90
N GLN A 146 -10.33 -5.75 -13.11
CA GLN A 146 -9.01 -5.86 -13.72
C GLN A 146 -8.71 -4.76 -14.74
N ILE A 147 -9.70 -3.95 -15.16
CA ILE A 147 -9.46 -2.84 -16.09
C ILE A 147 -8.36 -1.91 -15.54
N GLY A 148 -7.47 -1.45 -16.43
CA GLY A 148 -6.26 -0.69 -16.06
C GLY A 148 -5.05 -1.55 -15.73
N HIS A 149 -5.08 -2.87 -15.99
CA HIS A 149 -3.97 -3.80 -15.75
C HIS A 149 -2.75 -3.55 -16.67
N SER A 150 -1.80 -4.49 -16.69
CA SER A 150 -0.66 -4.63 -17.63
C SER A 150 0.47 -3.60 -17.56
N LEU A 151 0.61 -2.87 -16.45
CA LEU A 151 1.75 -1.98 -16.23
C LEU A 151 3.11 -2.71 -16.36
N ALA A 152 3.25 -3.92 -15.83
CA ALA A 152 4.50 -4.70 -15.93
C ALA A 152 4.77 -5.28 -17.33
N VAL A 153 3.79 -5.28 -18.23
CA VAL A 153 4.00 -5.66 -19.63
C VAL A 153 4.67 -4.52 -20.38
N ASP A 154 4.21 -3.29 -20.13
CA ASP A 154 4.69 -2.09 -20.81
C ASP A 154 6.02 -1.58 -20.22
N TYR A 155 6.26 -1.82 -18.93
CA TYR A 155 7.48 -1.43 -18.24
C TYR A 155 8.11 -2.65 -17.54
N PRO A 156 9.22 -3.19 -18.07
CA PRO A 156 9.91 -4.30 -17.42
C PRO A 156 10.52 -3.87 -16.08
N PRO A 157 10.82 -4.83 -15.17
CA PRO A 157 11.45 -4.51 -13.91
C PRO A 157 12.82 -3.87 -14.13
N ILE A 158 13.13 -2.84 -13.33
CA ILE A 158 14.42 -2.16 -13.32
C ILE A 158 15.47 -2.89 -12.48
N ALA A 159 15.03 -3.79 -11.60
CA ALA A 159 15.87 -4.66 -10.78
C ALA A 159 15.09 -5.90 -10.32
N THR A 160 15.82 -6.98 -10.09
CA THR A 160 15.32 -8.21 -9.46
C THR A 160 16.31 -8.61 -8.38
N TYR A 161 15.83 -8.84 -7.17
CA TYR A 161 16.62 -9.30 -6.04
C TYR A 161 16.05 -10.59 -5.51
N THR A 162 16.88 -11.62 -5.32
CA THR A 162 16.44 -12.86 -4.69
C THR A 162 16.17 -12.64 -3.20
N LEU A 163 15.26 -13.43 -2.62
CA LEU A 163 15.00 -13.35 -1.17
C LEU A 163 16.26 -13.68 -0.36
N ASP A 164 17.13 -14.56 -0.85
CA ASP A 164 18.39 -14.91 -0.17
C ASP A 164 19.34 -13.70 -0.08
N GLU A 165 19.47 -12.91 -1.15
CA GLU A 165 20.27 -11.67 -1.15
C GLU A 165 19.72 -10.66 -0.14
N LEU A 166 18.40 -10.47 -0.13
CA LEU A 166 17.74 -9.49 0.72
C LEU A 166 17.70 -9.90 2.20
N GLU A 167 17.65 -11.20 2.49
CA GLU A 167 17.73 -11.75 3.84
C GLU A 167 19.16 -11.65 4.40
N GLY A 168 20.18 -11.91 3.58
CA GLY A 168 21.59 -11.73 3.95
C GLY A 168 21.94 -10.27 4.23
N GLU A 169 21.26 -9.34 3.55
CA GLU A 169 21.36 -7.89 3.77
C GLU A 169 20.30 -7.34 4.73
N ALA A 170 19.49 -8.20 5.37
CA ALA A 170 18.38 -7.79 6.24
C ALA A 170 18.81 -6.93 7.43
N ASP A 171 20.07 -7.10 7.88
CA ASP A 171 20.72 -6.30 8.93
C ASP A 171 21.23 -4.93 8.43
N THR A 172 21.38 -4.77 7.11
CA THR A 172 21.81 -3.53 6.45
C THR A 172 20.70 -2.79 5.71
N VAL A 173 19.46 -3.30 5.73
CA VAL A 173 18.31 -2.62 5.13
C VAL A 173 18.24 -1.22 5.72
N LYS A 174 18.49 -0.24 4.85
CA LYS A 174 18.80 1.16 5.18
C LYS A 174 17.89 1.70 6.27
N ALA A 175 18.47 2.52 7.16
CA ALA A 175 17.75 3.22 8.22
C ALA A 175 16.43 3.87 7.74
N GLU A 176 16.38 4.32 6.47
CA GLU A 176 15.19 4.90 5.86
C GLU A 176 14.01 3.93 5.70
N ALA A 177 14.25 2.65 5.41
CA ALA A 177 13.19 1.64 5.35
C ALA A 177 12.71 1.26 6.75
N ALA A 178 13.58 1.29 7.77
CA ALA A 178 13.19 1.08 9.16
C ALA A 178 12.27 2.21 9.67
N VAL A 179 12.56 3.47 9.33
CA VAL A 179 11.71 4.62 9.68
C VAL A 179 10.30 4.50 9.10
N VAL A 180 10.16 3.99 7.86
CA VAL A 180 8.84 3.80 7.22
C VAL A 180 7.99 2.76 7.98
N VAL A 181 8.64 1.81 8.63
CA VAL A 181 7.98 0.73 9.37
C VAL A 181 7.67 1.15 10.81
N GLU A 182 8.56 1.92 11.45
CA GLU A 182 8.33 2.43 12.80
C GLU A 182 7.17 3.43 12.86
N GLU A 183 7.08 4.37 11.91
CA GLU A 183 5.95 5.31 11.84
C GLU A 183 4.62 4.60 11.53
N GLU A 184 4.65 3.49 10.78
CA GLU A 184 3.46 2.69 10.52
C GLU A 184 2.94 2.00 11.77
N ILE A 185 3.84 1.45 12.59
CA ILE A 185 3.48 0.88 13.88
C ILE A 185 2.89 1.95 14.81
N GLU A 186 3.37 3.19 14.74
CA GLU A 186 2.80 4.30 15.52
C GLU A 186 1.42 4.73 14.99
N GLU A 187 1.24 4.87 13.67
CA GLU A 187 -0.07 5.21 13.07
C GLU A 187 -1.11 4.08 13.17
N GLU A 188 -0.70 2.80 13.09
CA GLU A 188 -1.59 1.66 13.38
C GLU A 188 -2.05 1.66 14.84
N LYS A 189 -1.17 2.05 15.77
CA LYS A 189 -1.56 2.26 17.18
C LYS A 189 -2.47 3.47 17.36
N GLU A 190 -2.37 4.48 16.51
CA GLU A 190 -3.21 5.68 16.55
C GLU A 190 -4.59 5.46 15.90
N THR A 191 -4.68 4.58 14.90
CA THR A 191 -5.92 4.17 14.23
C THR A 191 -6.64 3.01 14.92
N ALA A 192 -5.92 2.17 15.67
CA ALA A 192 -6.52 1.31 16.66
C ALA A 192 -7.11 2.20 17.76
N VAL A 193 -8.45 2.25 17.85
CA VAL A 193 -9.13 2.91 18.98
C VAL A 193 -8.50 2.35 20.25
N ALA A 194 -7.75 3.18 20.97
CA ALA A 194 -7.04 2.75 22.17
C ALA A 194 -8.07 2.48 23.27
N LEU A 195 -8.63 1.27 23.29
CA LEU A 195 -9.60 0.82 24.29
C LEU A 195 -8.83 0.56 25.59
N LYS A 196 -8.68 1.59 26.41
CA LYS A 196 -7.90 1.52 27.67
C LYS A 196 -8.77 1.11 28.84
N THR A 197 -10.09 1.26 28.72
CA THR A 197 -11.05 0.98 29.78
C THR A 197 -12.21 0.13 29.27
N VAL A 198 -12.91 -0.53 30.21
CA VAL A 198 -14.14 -1.27 29.90
C VAL A 198 -15.22 -0.34 29.31
N ALA A 199 -15.24 0.93 29.70
CA ALA A 199 -16.15 1.92 29.14
C ALA A 199 -15.84 2.18 27.65
N ASP A 200 -14.57 2.27 27.27
CA ASP A 200 -14.16 2.43 25.88
C ASP A 200 -14.60 1.21 25.05
N VAL A 201 -14.40 0.00 25.58
CA VAL A 201 -14.82 -1.25 24.93
C VAL A 201 -16.33 -1.28 24.70
N LEU A 202 -17.12 -0.87 25.70
CA LEU A 202 -18.58 -0.83 25.60
C LEU A 202 -19.05 0.23 24.61
N ALA A 203 -18.48 1.44 24.63
CA ALA A 203 -18.81 2.51 23.71
C ALA A 203 -18.49 2.13 22.26
N PHE A 204 -17.29 1.58 22.02
CA PHE A 204 -16.89 1.06 20.71
C PHE A 204 -17.83 -0.04 20.21
N ALA A 205 -18.19 -0.99 21.08
CA ALA A 205 -19.11 -2.06 20.72
C ALA A 205 -20.52 -1.54 20.39
N GLN A 206 -21.03 -0.56 21.15
CA GLN A 206 -22.33 0.07 20.89
C GLN A 206 -22.36 0.79 19.54
N GLU A 207 -21.32 1.55 19.21
CA GLU A 207 -21.22 2.24 17.92
C GLU A 207 -21.18 1.26 16.74
N ARG A 208 -20.43 0.16 16.87
CA ARG A 208 -20.37 -0.87 15.82
C ARG A 208 -21.69 -1.60 15.64
N ILE A 209 -22.40 -1.90 16.72
CA ILE A 209 -23.72 -2.56 16.65
C ILE A 209 -24.77 -1.60 16.09
N ALA A 210 -24.72 -0.31 16.43
CA ALA A 210 -25.60 0.72 15.85
C ALA A 210 -25.43 0.80 14.33
N ALA A 211 -24.18 0.84 13.85
CA ALA A 211 -23.89 0.86 12.42
C ALA A 211 -24.37 -0.40 11.67
N LEU A 212 -24.29 -1.57 12.31
CA LEU A 212 -24.73 -2.85 11.74
C LEU A 212 -26.25 -3.02 11.73
N THR A 213 -26.93 -2.51 12.74
CA THR A 213 -28.36 -2.74 12.96
C THR A 213 -29.24 -1.58 12.52
N GLY A 214 -28.66 -0.41 12.28
CA GLY A 214 -29.39 0.84 12.02
C GLY A 214 -30.13 1.39 13.24
N MET A 215 -29.90 0.83 14.43
CA MET A 215 -30.51 1.29 15.67
C MET A 215 -29.72 2.46 16.27
N PRO A 216 -30.38 3.42 16.95
CA PRO A 216 -29.69 4.47 17.68
C PRO A 216 -28.87 3.89 18.84
N VAL A 217 -27.69 4.46 19.09
CA VAL A 217 -26.71 3.99 20.08
C VAL A 217 -27.32 3.93 21.48
N GLU A 218 -28.19 4.88 21.81
CA GLU A 218 -28.88 4.99 23.10
C GLU A 218 -29.89 3.84 23.33
N GLY A 219 -30.30 3.16 22.25
CA GLY A 219 -31.18 2.00 22.28
C GLY A 219 -30.46 0.68 22.52
N ILE A 220 -29.12 0.66 22.53
CA ILE A 220 -28.31 -0.56 22.58
C ILE A 220 -27.73 -0.74 23.98
N LYS A 221 -28.23 -1.74 24.72
CA LYS A 221 -27.69 -2.15 26.02
C LYS A 221 -26.81 -3.38 25.87
N LEU A 222 -25.58 -3.30 26.39
CA LEU A 222 -24.61 -4.39 26.37
C LEU A 222 -24.31 -4.82 27.80
N ASP A 223 -24.46 -6.13 28.07
CA ASP A 223 -24.01 -6.73 29.32
C ASP A 223 -22.73 -7.53 29.07
N LEU A 224 -21.64 -7.09 29.70
CA LEU A 224 -20.36 -7.79 29.64
C LEU A 224 -20.33 -8.88 30.72
N LYS A 225 -20.34 -10.16 30.31
CA LYS A 225 -20.09 -11.29 31.22
C LYS A 225 -18.64 -11.71 31.10
N MET A 226 -17.89 -11.56 32.18
CA MET A 226 -16.55 -12.13 32.29
C MET A 226 -16.66 -13.51 32.93
N GLY A 227 -16.22 -14.55 32.22
CA GLY A 227 -16.06 -15.89 32.79
C GLY A 227 -14.80 -15.96 33.63
N VAL A 228 -14.88 -16.65 34.77
CA VAL A 228 -13.70 -17.11 35.52
C VAL A 228 -13.26 -18.46 34.98
#